data_AF-E2A122-F1
#
_entry.id   AF-E2A122-F1
#
_cell.length_a   1.000
_cell.length_b   1.000
_cell.length_c   1.000
_cell.angle_alpha   90.00
_cell.angle_beta   90.00
_cell.angle_gamma   90.00
#
_symmetry.space_group_name_H-M   'P 1'
#
loop_
_entity.id
_entity.type
_entity.pdbx_description
1 polymer ?
#
loop_
_entity_poly.entity_id
_entity_poly.type
_entity_poly.pdbx_seq_one_letter_code
_entity_poly.pdbx_strand_id
1 'polypeptide(L)'
;IGGNGIIVEIDEAKFGRRKYNRGRLITGQWLFGGIERRSKKIFVLPIPSRKTEVLLPLIKKYVLPGSIIYSDCWKAYHQIDKKIYQHGVVNHSINFVDPDTGVHTQNIERLWRDIRGTVPRYGRRENHFDHYLAEFVFKK
;
A
#
# COMPACT_ATOMS: atom_id res chain seq x y z
N ILE A 1 -8.61 5.53 -8.64
CA ILE A 1 -8.53 4.16 -9.19
C ILE A 1 -9.74 3.36 -8.73
N GLY A 2 -10.02 2.20 -9.30
CA GLY A 2 -11.15 1.35 -8.99
C GLY A 2 -12.38 1.64 -9.86
N GLY A 3 -13.55 1.27 -9.36
CA GLY A 3 -14.85 1.36 -10.02
C GLY A 3 -15.67 0.11 -9.74
N ASN A 4 -16.94 0.12 -10.17
CA ASN A 4 -17.85 -0.98 -9.92
C ASN A 4 -17.28 -2.32 -10.42
N GLY A 5 -17.12 -3.30 -9.51
CA GLY A 5 -16.56 -4.62 -9.81
C GLY A 5 -15.05 -4.66 -10.08
N ILE A 6 -14.33 -3.55 -9.90
CA ILE A 6 -12.87 -3.49 -10.07
C ILE A 6 -12.19 -3.82 -8.75
N ILE A 7 -11.25 -4.77 -8.80
CA ILE A 7 -10.43 -5.15 -7.65
C ILE A 7 -9.24 -4.22 -7.51
N VAL A 8 -9.12 -3.62 -6.33
CA VAL A 8 -8.01 -2.77 -5.90
C VAL A 8 -7.34 -3.41 -4.69
N GLU A 9 -6.06 -3.76 -4.81
CA GLU A 9 -5.25 -4.16 -3.67
C GLU A 9 -4.67 -2.92 -2.98
N ILE A 10 -4.81 -2.81 -1.66
CA ILE A 10 -4.26 -1.71 -0.84
C ILE A 10 -3.36 -2.26 0.26
N ASP A 11 -2.31 -1.51 0.61
CA ASP A 11 -1.34 -1.89 1.64
C ASP A 11 -0.47 -0.69 2.07
N GLU A 12 0.20 -0.84 3.22
CA GLU A 12 1.08 0.16 3.83
C GLU A 12 2.50 -0.36 3.91
N ALA A 13 3.46 0.45 3.48
CA ALA A 13 4.87 0.11 3.58
C ALA A 13 5.66 1.18 4.32
N LYS A 14 6.48 0.76 5.30
CA LYS A 14 7.46 1.64 5.94
C LYS A 14 8.80 1.56 5.23
N PHE A 15 9.25 2.68 4.67
CA PHE A 15 10.57 2.84 4.09
C PHE A 15 11.53 3.42 5.13
N GLY A 16 12.82 3.08 5.02
CA GLY A 16 13.83 3.58 5.96
C GLY A 16 13.76 2.92 7.35
N ARG A 17 13.49 1.62 7.42
CA ARG A 17 13.61 0.84 8.68
C ARG A 17 15.05 0.39 8.89
N ARG A 18 15.54 0.50 10.13
CA ARG A 18 16.82 -0.10 10.54
C ARG A 18 16.80 -1.61 10.33
N LYS A 19 17.88 -2.16 9.79
CA LYS A 19 18.11 -3.61 9.78
C LYS A 19 18.34 -4.06 11.23
N TYR A 20 17.48 -4.94 11.75
CA TYR A 20 17.55 -5.45 13.14
C TYR A 20 17.53 -4.37 14.24
N ASN A 21 16.95 -3.19 13.99
CA ASN A 21 17.00 -2.03 14.90
C ASN A 21 18.43 -1.54 15.26
N ARG A 22 19.47 -2.00 14.54
CA ARG A 22 20.89 -1.64 14.76
C ARG A 22 21.39 -0.66 13.68
N GLY A 23 22.44 0.10 13.99
CA GLY A 23 23.10 1.04 13.07
C GLY A 23 22.48 2.45 13.02
N ARG A 24 22.73 3.19 11.93
CA ARG A 24 22.29 4.60 11.75
C ARG A 24 20.80 4.78 12.00
N LEU A 25 20.39 5.84 12.70
CA LEU A 25 18.97 6.20 12.81
C LEU A 25 18.51 6.70 11.44
N ILE A 26 17.48 6.06 10.90
CA ILE A 26 16.83 6.48 9.67
C ILE A 26 15.40 6.84 10.06
N THR A 27 15.01 8.08 9.87
CA THR A 27 13.60 8.48 9.95
C THR A 27 12.88 7.73 8.85
N GLY A 28 11.99 6.82 9.24
CA GLY A 28 11.28 6.00 8.28
C GLY A 28 10.02 6.70 7.79
N GLN A 29 9.83 6.80 6.47
CA GLN A 29 8.62 7.34 5.86
C GLN A 29 7.59 6.21 5.66
N TRP A 30 6.36 6.43 6.10
CA TRP A 30 5.25 5.54 5.75
C TRP A 30 4.70 5.91 4.39
N LEU A 31 4.42 4.89 3.59
CA LEU A 31 3.70 5.00 2.34
C LEU A 31 2.39 4.23 2.43
N PHE A 32 1.36 4.78 1.79
CA PHE A 32 0.12 4.12 1.49
C PHE A 32 0.01 3.99 -0.03
N GLY A 33 -0.45 2.84 -0.51
CA GLY A 33 -0.58 2.63 -1.95
C GLY A 33 -1.75 1.73 -2.31
N GLY A 34 -2.09 1.75 -3.58
CA GLY A 34 -3.09 0.87 -4.16
C GLY A 34 -2.75 0.51 -5.60
N ILE A 35 -3.11 -0.70 -6.01
CA ILE A 35 -2.97 -1.18 -7.39
C ILE A 35 -4.26 -1.83 -7.88
N GLU A 36 -4.72 -1.42 -9.06
CA GLU A 36 -5.79 -2.11 -9.77
C GLU A 36 -5.25 -3.42 -10.38
N ARG A 37 -5.88 -4.55 -10.07
CA ARG A 37 -5.39 -5.86 -10.55
C ARG A 37 -5.32 -5.98 -12.06
N ARG A 38 -6.34 -5.47 -12.76
CA ARG A 38 -6.52 -5.58 -14.21
C ARG A 38 -5.69 -4.55 -14.97
N SER A 39 -5.95 -3.27 -14.74
CA SER A 39 -5.32 -2.18 -15.49
C SER A 39 -3.88 -1.89 -15.07
N LYS A 40 -3.45 -2.41 -13.91
CA LYS A 40 -2.15 -2.13 -13.27
C LYS A 40 -1.93 -0.65 -12.94
N LYS A 41 -2.97 0.18 -12.98
CA LYS A 41 -2.93 1.56 -12.47
C LYS A 41 -2.60 1.53 -10.98
N ILE A 42 -1.71 2.42 -10.57
CA ILE A 42 -1.26 2.54 -9.18
C ILE A 42 -1.49 3.94 -8.63
N PHE A 43 -1.58 4.04 -7.32
CA PHE A 43 -1.26 5.27 -6.59
C PHE A 43 -0.32 4.93 -5.44
N VAL A 44 0.56 5.88 -5.10
CA VAL A 44 1.48 5.78 -3.96
C VAL A 44 1.55 7.15 -3.31
N LEU A 45 1.38 7.20 -1.99
CA LEU A 45 1.28 8.44 -1.24
C LEU A 45 2.12 8.36 0.04
N PRO A 46 2.94 9.37 0.34
CA PRO A 46 3.54 9.49 1.66
C PRO A 46 2.47 9.84 2.69
N ILE A 47 2.47 9.11 3.80
CA ILE A 47 1.54 9.32 4.91
C ILE A 47 2.29 9.54 6.23
N PRO A 48 1.79 10.40 7.12
CA PRO A 48 2.46 10.64 8.41
C PRO A 48 2.31 9.45 9.37
N SER A 49 1.22 8.69 9.26
CA SER A 49 0.98 7.50 10.09
C SER A 49 -0.04 6.55 9.47
N ARG A 50 0.04 5.26 9.83
CA ARG A 50 -0.90 4.19 9.45
C ARG A 50 -2.18 4.14 10.32
N LYS A 51 -2.56 5.27 10.92
CA LYS A 51 -3.76 5.36 11.74
C LYS A 51 -5.00 5.34 10.86
N THR A 52 -6.08 4.79 11.38
CA THR A 52 -7.36 4.72 10.67
C THR A 52 -7.88 6.10 10.22
N GLU A 53 -7.69 7.12 11.06
CA GLU A 53 -8.03 8.53 10.77
C GLU A 53 -7.34 9.07 9.51
N VAL A 54 -6.15 8.56 9.19
CA VAL A 54 -5.39 8.94 7.99
C VAL A 54 -5.78 8.07 6.80
N LEU A 55 -5.91 6.77 7.00
CA LEU A 55 -6.13 5.80 5.93
C LEU A 55 -7.55 5.85 5.35
N LEU A 56 -8.60 5.97 6.18
CA LEU A 56 -9.98 5.94 5.69
C LEU A 56 -10.31 7.09 4.72
N PRO A 57 -9.94 8.37 5.00
CA PRO A 57 -10.17 9.45 4.05
C PRO A 57 -9.38 9.24 2.75
N LEU A 58 -8.17 8.68 2.83
CA LEU A 58 -7.37 8.40 1.64
C LEU A 58 -7.99 7.29 0.79
N ILE A 59 -8.48 6.20 1.40
CA ILE A 59 -9.21 5.15 0.68
C ILE A 59 -10.42 5.77 -0.05
N LYS A 60 -11.22 6.59 0.64
CA LYS A 60 -12.38 7.26 0.04
C LYS A 60 -12.01 8.21 -1.11
N LYS A 61 -10.86 8.88 -1.01
CA LYS A 61 -10.38 9.84 -2.02
C LYS A 61 -9.80 9.15 -3.26
N TYR A 62 -9.07 8.04 -3.08
CA TYR A 62 -8.29 7.41 -4.15
C TYR A 62 -8.93 6.15 -4.73
N VAL A 63 -9.88 5.53 -4.02
CA VAL A 63 -10.62 4.34 -4.45
C VAL A 63 -12.08 4.71 -4.72
N LEU A 64 -12.51 4.54 -5.97
CA LEU A 64 -13.87 4.84 -6.40
C LEU A 64 -14.89 3.93 -5.70
N PRO A 65 -16.09 4.44 -5.37
CA PRO A 65 -17.14 3.64 -4.76
C PRO A 65 -17.56 2.47 -5.66
N GLY A 66 -18.02 1.37 -5.06
CA GLY A 66 -18.36 0.12 -5.76
C GLY A 66 -17.15 -0.77 -6.09
N SER A 67 -15.94 -0.35 -5.73
CA SER A 67 -14.74 -1.18 -5.87
C SER A 67 -14.71 -2.35 -4.88
N ILE A 68 -13.98 -3.40 -5.26
CA ILE A 68 -13.63 -4.53 -4.40
C ILE A 68 -12.23 -4.26 -3.85
N ILE A 69 -12.12 -3.96 -2.56
CA ILE A 69 -10.85 -3.71 -1.89
C ILE A 69 -10.29 -5.02 -1.36
N TYR A 70 -9.04 -5.34 -1.68
CA TYR A 70 -8.28 -6.43 -1.06
C TYR A 70 -7.19 -5.84 -0.16
N SER A 71 -7.16 -6.23 1.10
CA SER A 71 -6.16 -5.79 2.07
C SER A 71 -5.73 -6.93 3.00
N ASP A 72 -4.71 -6.68 3.82
CA ASP A 72 -4.39 -7.55 4.95
C ASP A 72 -5.39 -7.37 6.11
N CYS A 73 -5.19 -8.13 7.20
CA CYS A 73 -5.98 -8.03 8.44
C CYS A 73 -5.63 -6.81 9.31
N TRP A 74 -5.09 -5.71 8.76
CA TRP A 74 -4.75 -4.55 9.57
C TRP A 74 -5.98 -3.90 10.20
N LYS A 75 -5.88 -3.55 11.49
CA LYS A 75 -7.02 -3.05 12.28
C LYS A 75 -7.68 -1.80 11.68
N ALA A 76 -6.91 -0.97 10.97
CA ALA A 76 -7.44 0.23 10.34
C ALA A 76 -8.45 -0.09 9.24
N TYR A 77 -8.28 -1.21 8.53
CA TYR A 77 -9.14 -1.60 7.42
C TYR A 77 -10.49 -2.20 7.85
N HIS A 78 -10.61 -2.66 9.10
CA HIS A 78 -11.91 -3.14 9.60
C HIS A 78 -13.01 -2.06 9.59
N GLN A 79 -12.63 -0.78 9.56
CA GLN A 79 -13.55 0.35 9.51
C GLN A 79 -13.90 0.82 8.09
N ILE A 80 -13.48 0.07 7.07
CA ILE A 80 -13.90 0.34 5.68
C ILE A 80 -15.42 0.20 5.57
N ASP A 81 -16.05 1.16 4.91
CA ASP A 81 -17.49 1.19 4.75
C ASP A 81 -17.95 0.09 3.78
N LYS A 82 -18.51 -0.98 4.36
CA LYS A 82 -19.04 -2.14 3.62
C LYS A 82 -20.25 -1.81 2.75
N LYS A 83 -20.89 -0.66 2.94
CA LYS A 83 -21.98 -0.19 2.07
C LYS A 83 -21.45 0.39 0.76
N ILE A 84 -20.24 0.93 0.79
CA ILE A 84 -19.60 1.60 -0.35
C ILE A 84 -18.64 0.66 -1.08
N TYR A 85 -17.97 -0.22 -0.34
CA TYR A 85 -16.92 -1.11 -0.85
C TYR A 85 -17.22 -2.56 -0.48
N GLN A 86 -16.93 -3.47 -1.41
CA GLN A 86 -16.76 -4.87 -1.05
C GLN A 86 -15.33 -5.06 -0.52
N HIS A 87 -15.16 -5.74 0.61
CA HIS A 87 -13.85 -5.86 1.26
C HIS A 87 -13.47 -7.33 1.42
N GLY A 88 -12.43 -7.73 0.71
CA GLY A 88 -11.74 -9.01 0.89
C GLY A 88 -10.50 -8.82 1.76
N VAL A 89 -10.29 -9.75 2.68
CA VAL A 89 -9.19 -9.68 3.66
C VAL A 89 -8.36 -10.95 3.54
N VAL A 90 -7.03 -10.82 3.53
CA VAL A 90 -6.11 -11.96 3.63
C VAL A 90 -5.35 -11.93 4.95
N ASN A 91 -5.32 -13.07 5.64
CA ASN A 91 -4.53 -13.23 6.86
C ASN A 91 -3.16 -13.81 6.55
N HIS A 92 -2.18 -12.93 6.35
CA HIS A 92 -0.78 -13.28 6.08
C HIS A 92 -0.07 -14.07 7.19
N SER A 93 -0.65 -14.15 8.40
CA SER A 93 -0.10 -15.00 9.47
C SER A 93 -0.44 -16.48 9.27
N ILE A 94 -1.46 -16.77 8.46
CA ILE A 94 -1.99 -18.12 8.24
C ILE A 94 -1.73 -18.55 6.80
N ASN A 95 -2.12 -17.71 5.82
CA ASN A 95 -2.08 -18.06 4.41
C ASN A 95 -1.61 -16.88 3.54
N PHE A 96 -0.86 -17.17 2.47
CA PHE A 96 -0.45 -16.18 1.46
C PHE A 96 -1.54 -15.89 0.41
N VAL A 97 -2.47 -16.83 0.25
CA VAL A 97 -3.69 -16.73 -0.54
C VAL A 97 -4.78 -17.32 0.32
N ASP A 98 -5.86 -16.59 0.55
CA ASP A 98 -6.99 -17.11 1.29
C ASP A 98 -7.60 -18.31 0.52
N PRO A 99 -7.64 -19.53 1.10
CA PRO A 99 -8.01 -20.74 0.37
C PRO A 99 -9.50 -20.78 0.01
N ASP A 100 -10.35 -20.12 0.79
CA ASP A 100 -11.81 -20.13 0.59
C ASP A 100 -12.26 -19.04 -0.39
N THR A 101 -11.63 -17.86 -0.31
CA THR A 101 -12.02 -16.69 -1.10
C THR A 101 -11.08 -16.38 -2.26
N GLY A 102 -9.88 -16.97 -2.30
CA GLY A 102 -8.84 -16.71 -3.30
C GLY A 102 -8.19 -15.32 -3.18
N VAL A 103 -8.48 -14.58 -2.11
CA VAL A 103 -7.99 -13.21 -1.89
C VAL A 103 -6.48 -13.22 -1.60
N HIS A 104 -5.74 -12.32 -2.25
CA HIS A 104 -4.31 -12.10 -1.99
C HIS A 104 -3.88 -10.66 -2.32
N THR A 105 -2.79 -10.19 -1.73
CA THR A 105 -2.23 -8.83 -1.95
C THR A 105 -0.82 -8.83 -2.57
N GLN A 106 -0.50 -9.90 -3.30
CA GLN A 106 0.81 -10.10 -3.91
C GLN A 106 1.22 -9.01 -4.94
N ASN A 107 0.27 -8.39 -5.66
CA ASN A 107 0.62 -7.37 -6.64
C ASN A 107 1.13 -6.11 -5.95
N ILE A 108 0.51 -5.72 -4.84
CA ILE A 108 0.97 -4.56 -4.06
C ILE A 108 2.25 -4.86 -3.28
N GLU A 109 2.44 -6.08 -2.78
CA GLU A 109 3.73 -6.48 -2.20
C GLU A 109 4.88 -6.39 -3.22
N ARG A 110 4.64 -6.83 -4.45
CA ARG A 110 5.58 -6.68 -5.56
C ARG A 110 5.83 -5.21 -5.87
N LEU A 111 4.80 -4.37 -5.92
CA LEU A 111 4.93 -2.92 -6.10
C LEU A 111 5.88 -2.32 -5.06
N TRP A 112 5.76 -2.69 -3.79
CA TRP A 112 6.66 -2.21 -2.76
C TRP A 112 8.11 -2.69 -2.93
N ARG A 113 8.31 -3.91 -3.44
CA ARG A 113 9.63 -4.41 -3.79
C ARG A 113 10.26 -3.57 -4.91
N ASP A 114 9.49 -3.25 -5.93
CA ASP A 114 9.95 -2.46 -7.08
C ASP A 114 10.33 -1.04 -6.65
N ILE A 115 9.50 -0.37 -5.84
CA ILE A 115 9.80 0.96 -5.27
C ILE A 115 11.07 0.91 -4.40
N ARG A 116 11.24 -0.15 -3.60
CA ARG A 116 12.48 -0.32 -2.82
C ARG A 116 13.72 -0.49 -3.69
N GLY A 117 13.56 -1.03 -4.90
CA GLY A 117 14.62 -1.19 -5.89
C GLY A 117 15.07 0.12 -6.52
N THR A 118 14.17 1.09 -6.70
CA THR A 118 14.52 2.38 -7.31
C THR A 118 15.17 3.35 -6.33
N VAL A 119 14.86 3.24 -5.04
CA VAL A 119 15.51 4.09 -4.03
C VAL A 119 16.98 3.66 -3.86
N PRO A 120 17.95 4.58 -4.01
CA PRO A 120 19.37 4.26 -3.82
C PRO A 120 19.67 3.59 -2.47
N ARG A 121 20.57 2.60 -2.50
CA ARG A 121 21.03 1.88 -1.30
C ARG A 121 21.99 2.71 -0.45
N TYR A 122 22.79 3.56 -1.09
CA TYR A 122 23.81 4.41 -0.46
C TYR A 122 23.55 5.88 -0.80
N GLY A 123 24.04 6.80 0.04
CA GLY A 123 23.94 8.25 -0.21
C GLY A 123 22.52 8.83 -0.12
N ARG A 124 21.55 8.08 0.42
CA ARG A 124 20.16 8.54 0.55
C ARG A 124 20.10 9.78 1.44
N ARG A 125 19.62 10.88 0.85
CA ARG A 125 19.21 12.08 1.57
C ARG A 125 17.71 12.00 1.83
N GLU A 126 17.31 12.24 3.08
CA GLU A 126 15.92 12.16 3.53
C GLU A 126 15.02 13.09 2.70
N ASN A 127 15.48 14.32 2.45
CA ASN A 127 14.77 15.35 1.70
C ASN A 127 14.49 14.99 0.22
N HIS A 128 15.17 13.97 -0.34
CA HIS A 128 14.97 13.55 -1.72
C HIS A 128 13.97 12.38 -1.84
N PHE A 129 13.41 11.90 -0.72
CA PHE A 129 12.53 10.73 -0.75
C PHE A 129 11.32 10.92 -1.66
N ASP A 130 10.69 12.10 -1.60
CA ASP A 130 9.57 12.46 -2.46
C ASP A 130 9.95 12.47 -3.95
N HIS A 131 11.18 12.89 -4.28
CA HIS A 131 11.67 12.89 -5.66
C HIS A 131 11.84 11.46 -6.20
N TYR A 132 12.36 10.53 -5.39
CA TYR A 132 12.48 9.12 -5.79
C TYR A 132 11.10 8.46 -6.00
N LEU A 133 10.12 8.82 -5.18
CA LEU A 133 8.74 8.34 -5.35
C LEU A 133 8.11 8.92 -6.62
N ALA A 134 8.24 10.23 -6.84
CA ALA A 134 7.73 10.89 -8.02
C ALA A 134 8.36 10.32 -9.30
N GLU A 135 9.68 10.10 -9.30
CA GLU A 135 10.38 9.47 -10.42
C GLU A 135 9.88 8.05 -10.69
N PHE A 136 9.65 7.24 -9.65
CA PHE A 136 9.10 5.90 -9.81
C PHE A 136 7.71 5.92 -10.45
N VAL A 137 6.83 6.79 -9.95
CA VAL A 137 5.46 6.92 -10.46
C VAL A 137 5.46 7.47 -11.89
N PHE A 138 6.36 8.39 -12.22
CA PHE A 138 6.47 8.97 -13.56
C PHE A 138 6.98 7.98 -14.62
N LYS A 139 7.90 7.08 -14.26
CA LYS A 139 8.49 6.10 -15.19
C LYS A 139 7.58 4.89 -15.49
N LYS A 140 6.39 4.81 -14.87
CA LYS A 140 5.53 3.63 -14.90
C LYS A 140 4.22 3.91 -15.61
#